data_AF-A0A3D4LL04-F1
#
_entry.id   AF-A0A3D4LL04-F1
#
_cell.length_a   1.000
_cell.length_b   1.000
_cell.length_c   1.000
_cell.angle_alpha   90.00
_cell.angle_beta   90.00
_cell.angle_gamma   90.00
#
_symmetry.space_group_name_H-M   'P 1'
#
loop_
_entity.id
_entity.type
_entity.pdbx_description
1 polymer ?
#
loop_
_entity_poly.entity_id
_entity_poly.type
_entity_poly.pdbx_seq_one_letter_code
_entity_poly.pdbx_strand_id
1 'polypeptide(L)'
;MDCSKMPLEEFEAKYPNEHRPRICLELSEDWARGKIKMPAAKRAILDSHAAAKEIKDSQYSALCHAIGHGGATVHVETHAIGLPMYELTALVLKYGKNDFSKPVIDKVNYYYDHLLYWQENTDKLKLEWADFLLDDTRSNKEKLLGEKRKLKLQD
;
A
#
# COMPACT_ATOMS: atom_id res chain seq x y z
N MET A 1 -1.30 -7.03 4.27
CA MET A 1 -2.09 -5.78 4.14
C MET A 1 -2.24 -5.00 5.46
N ASP A 2 -1.42 -5.29 6.47
CA ASP A 2 -1.63 -4.78 7.83
C ASP A 2 -1.60 -3.25 7.94
N CYS A 3 -0.58 -2.60 7.37
CA CYS A 3 -0.46 -1.14 7.38
C CYS A 3 -1.56 -0.40 6.60
N SER A 4 -2.35 -1.09 5.77
CA SER A 4 -3.47 -0.48 5.03
C SER A 4 -4.77 -0.41 5.85
N LYS A 5 -4.84 -1.07 7.01
CA LYS A 5 -6.06 -1.10 7.85
C LYS A 5 -6.42 0.29 8.38
N MET A 6 -5.49 0.99 9.00
CA MET A 6 -5.71 2.35 9.52
C MET A 6 -6.16 3.34 8.44
N PRO A 7 -5.47 3.47 7.28
CA PRO A 7 -5.96 4.36 6.24
C PRO A 7 -7.32 3.95 5.67
N LEU A 8 -7.64 2.65 5.61
CA LEU A 8 -8.98 2.20 5.23
C LEU A 8 -10.04 2.62 6.27
N GLU A 9 -9.79 2.42 7.56
CA GLU A 9 -10.70 2.82 8.64
C GLU A 9 -10.97 4.34 8.63
N GLU A 10 -9.92 5.16 8.47
CA GLU A 10 -10.07 6.61 8.35
C GLU A 10 -10.86 7.00 7.09
N PHE A 11 -10.62 6.31 5.97
CA PHE A 11 -11.35 6.54 4.72
C PHE A 11 -12.84 6.23 4.87
N GLU A 12 -13.18 5.07 5.43
CA GLU A 12 -14.56 4.60 5.58
C GLU A 12 -15.36 5.42 6.59
N ALA A 13 -14.71 5.98 7.61
CA ALA A 13 -15.35 6.90 8.53
C ALA A 13 -15.92 8.15 7.81
N LYS A 14 -15.32 8.56 6.69
CA LYS A 14 -15.77 9.69 5.87
C LYS A 14 -16.65 9.27 4.70
N TYR A 15 -16.31 8.18 4.03
CA TYR A 15 -16.98 7.66 2.83
C TYR A 15 -17.52 6.24 3.05
N PRO A 16 -18.51 6.03 3.93
CA PRO A 16 -18.96 4.70 4.33
C PRO A 16 -19.59 3.88 3.19
N ASN A 17 -20.06 4.55 2.12
CA ASN A 17 -20.69 3.92 0.96
C ASN A 17 -19.72 3.74 -0.22
N GLU A 18 -18.47 4.19 -0.10
CA GLU A 18 -17.44 4.00 -1.12
C GLU A 18 -16.65 2.73 -0.81
N HIS A 19 -17.14 1.59 -1.30
CA HIS A 19 -16.59 0.28 -0.95
C HIS A 19 -15.39 -0.15 -1.79
N ARG A 20 -15.05 0.57 -2.88
CA ARG A 20 -13.96 0.17 -3.79
C ARG A 20 -12.61 -0.02 -3.08
N PRO A 21 -12.20 0.82 -2.10
CA PRO A 21 -10.94 0.61 -1.37
C PRO A 21 -10.93 -0.63 -0.47
N ARG A 22 -12.05 -0.95 0.18
CA ARG A 22 -12.19 -2.20 0.97
C ARG A 22 -12.10 -3.43 0.07
N ILE A 23 -12.88 -3.44 -1.00
CA ILE A 23 -12.91 -4.54 -1.97
C ILE A 23 -11.51 -4.75 -2.59
N CYS A 24 -10.78 -3.67 -2.84
CA CYS A 24 -9.38 -3.73 -3.27
C CYS A 24 -8.51 -4.51 -2.29
N LEU A 25 -8.53 -4.18 -0.99
CA LEU A 25 -7.70 -4.90 0.00
C LEU A 25 -8.14 -6.35 0.18
N GLU A 26 -9.44 -6.62 0.23
CA GLU A 26 -9.99 -7.97 0.40
C GLU A 26 -9.60 -8.90 -0.76
N LEU A 27 -9.79 -8.44 -2.00
CA LEU A 27 -9.42 -9.24 -3.17
C LEU A 27 -7.91 -9.32 -3.38
N SER A 28 -7.15 -8.29 -3.00
CA SER A 28 -5.68 -8.40 -2.99
C SER A 28 -5.20 -9.40 -1.95
N GLU A 29 -5.82 -9.47 -0.76
CA GLU A 29 -5.52 -10.52 0.21
C GLU A 29 -5.87 -11.89 -0.35
N ASP A 30 -7.08 -12.11 -0.85
CA ASP A 30 -7.47 -13.40 -1.45
C ASP A 30 -6.56 -13.83 -2.61
N TRP A 31 -6.06 -12.88 -3.40
CA TRP A 31 -5.08 -13.17 -4.44
C TRP A 31 -3.72 -13.54 -3.85
N ALA A 32 -3.25 -12.82 -2.82
CA ALA A 32 -2.02 -13.18 -2.11
C ALA A 32 -2.12 -14.56 -1.44
N ARG A 33 -3.33 -15.00 -1.06
CA ARG A 33 -3.64 -16.36 -0.57
C ARG A 33 -3.80 -17.41 -1.66
N GLY A 34 -3.76 -17.03 -2.93
CA GLY A 34 -3.97 -17.94 -4.06
C GLY A 34 -5.42 -18.38 -4.28
N LYS A 35 -6.39 -17.81 -3.54
CA LYS A 35 -7.82 -18.15 -3.64
C LYS A 35 -8.47 -17.64 -4.92
N ILE A 36 -7.97 -16.53 -5.47
CA ILE A 36 -8.43 -15.94 -6.73
C ILE A 36 -7.26 -15.69 -7.68
N LYS A 37 -7.57 -15.43 -8.96
CA LYS A 37 -6.56 -15.10 -9.97
C LYS A 37 -6.38 -13.58 -10.08
N MET A 38 -5.18 -13.18 -10.51
CA MET A 38 -4.77 -11.77 -10.70
C MET A 38 -5.83 -10.87 -11.35
N PRO A 39 -6.54 -11.25 -12.43
CA PRO A 39 -7.46 -10.31 -13.09
C PRO A 39 -8.57 -9.76 -12.17
N ALA A 40 -9.05 -10.57 -11.21
CA ALA A 40 -10.06 -10.15 -10.25
C ALA A 40 -9.53 -9.09 -9.28
N ALA A 41 -8.40 -9.37 -8.61
CA ALA A 41 -7.75 -8.40 -7.74
C ALA A 41 -7.30 -7.14 -8.49
N LYS A 42 -6.71 -7.30 -9.69
CA LYS A 42 -6.28 -6.18 -10.54
C LYS A 42 -7.43 -5.25 -10.88
N ARG A 43 -8.63 -5.79 -11.18
CA ARG A 43 -9.81 -4.96 -11.43
C ARG A 43 -10.14 -4.12 -10.19
N ALA A 44 -10.22 -4.73 -9.01
CA ALA A 44 -10.53 -4.03 -7.77
C ALA A 44 -9.49 -2.96 -7.38
N ILE A 45 -8.20 -3.25 -7.59
CA ILE A 45 -7.11 -2.27 -7.43
C ILE A 45 -7.33 -1.05 -8.34
N LEU A 46 -7.64 -1.29 -9.63
CA LEU A 46 -7.91 -0.23 -10.58
C LEU A 46 -9.17 0.57 -10.21
N ASP A 47 -10.20 -0.10 -9.71
CA ASP A 47 -11.43 0.56 -9.27
C ASP A 47 -11.18 1.45 -8.04
N SER A 48 -10.33 1.03 -7.09
CA SER A 48 -9.88 1.87 -5.97
C SER A 48 -9.10 3.09 -6.46
N HIS A 49 -8.26 2.96 -7.49
CA HIS A 49 -7.57 4.10 -8.10
C HIS A 49 -8.52 5.02 -8.89
N ALA A 50 -9.59 4.47 -9.49
CA ALA A 50 -10.62 5.25 -10.15
C ALA A 50 -11.41 6.07 -9.11
N ALA A 51 -11.81 5.44 -8.00
CA ALA A 51 -12.47 6.10 -6.87
C ALA A 51 -11.64 7.29 -6.38
N ALA A 52 -10.34 7.09 -6.19
CA ALA A 52 -9.44 8.13 -5.74
C ALA A 52 -9.43 9.37 -6.66
N LYS A 53 -9.61 9.20 -7.98
CA LYS A 53 -9.68 10.30 -8.96
C LYS A 53 -11.04 11.00 -8.98
N GLU A 54 -12.10 10.32 -8.57
CA GLU A 54 -13.46 10.87 -8.53
C GLU A 54 -13.73 11.69 -7.26
N ILE A 55 -13.01 11.38 -6.17
CA ILE A 55 -13.11 12.09 -4.89
C ILE A 55 -12.51 13.50 -5.01
N LYS A 56 -13.32 14.51 -4.72
CA LYS A 56 -12.92 15.93 -4.77
C LYS A 56 -12.13 16.40 -3.55
N ASP A 57 -12.27 15.69 -2.43
CA ASP A 57 -11.53 15.96 -1.22
C ASP A 57 -10.09 15.43 -1.36
N SER A 58 -9.12 16.33 -1.41
CA SER A 58 -7.73 15.97 -1.71
C SER A 58 -7.11 15.04 -0.66
N GLN A 59 -7.44 15.21 0.63
CA GLN A 59 -6.94 14.33 1.69
C GLN A 59 -7.41 12.89 1.45
N TYR A 60 -8.71 12.72 1.21
CA TYR A 60 -9.30 11.39 1.07
C TYR A 60 -9.07 10.77 -0.32
N SER A 61 -8.87 11.59 -1.36
CA SER A 61 -8.33 11.16 -2.65
C SER A 61 -6.94 10.54 -2.47
N ALA A 62 -6.04 11.21 -1.75
CA ALA A 62 -4.72 10.69 -1.42
C ALA A 62 -4.81 9.40 -0.59
N LEU A 63 -5.67 9.36 0.43
CA LEU A 63 -5.87 8.17 1.25
C LEU A 63 -6.38 6.97 0.44
N CYS A 64 -7.34 7.19 -0.46
CA CYS A 64 -7.84 6.18 -1.39
C CYS A 64 -6.76 5.68 -2.36
N HIS A 65 -5.91 6.59 -2.86
CA HIS A 65 -4.74 6.24 -3.66
C HIS A 65 -3.75 5.36 -2.89
N ALA A 66 -3.51 5.68 -1.61
CA ALA A 66 -2.64 4.91 -0.72
C ALA A 66 -3.13 3.45 -0.57
N ILE A 67 -4.42 3.27 -0.32
CA ILE A 67 -5.05 1.95 -0.19
C ILE A 67 -4.92 1.14 -1.49
N GLY A 68 -5.17 1.77 -2.65
CA GLY A 68 -4.96 1.15 -3.96
C GLY A 68 -3.52 0.63 -4.16
N HIS A 69 -2.52 1.42 -3.75
CA HIS A 69 -1.12 0.99 -3.77
C HIS A 69 -0.82 -0.14 -2.77
N GLY A 70 -1.44 -0.12 -1.59
CA GLY A 70 -1.39 -1.22 -0.63
C GLY A 70 -1.82 -2.53 -1.28
N GLY A 71 -2.99 -2.54 -1.92
CA GLY A 71 -3.49 -3.69 -2.69
C GLY A 71 -2.59 -4.10 -3.87
N ALA A 72 -2.04 -3.13 -4.60
CA ALA A 72 -1.18 -3.36 -5.75
C ALA A 72 0.18 -3.98 -5.42
N THR A 73 0.60 -3.97 -4.15
CA THR A 73 1.86 -4.57 -3.69
C THR A 73 1.94 -6.07 -4.00
N VAL A 74 0.79 -6.76 -4.01
CA VAL A 74 0.72 -8.19 -4.37
C VAL A 74 1.11 -8.42 -5.83
N HIS A 75 0.88 -7.45 -6.70
CA HIS A 75 1.25 -7.57 -8.11
C HIS A 75 2.76 -7.47 -8.33
N VAL A 76 3.38 -6.52 -7.64
CA VAL A 76 4.80 -6.24 -7.73
C VAL A 76 5.23 -5.39 -6.53
N GLU A 77 6.36 -5.75 -5.94
CA GLU A 77 6.98 -5.13 -4.77
C GLU A 77 7.20 -3.62 -4.94
N THR A 78 7.34 -3.15 -6.19
CA THR A 78 7.57 -1.72 -6.47
C THR A 78 6.37 -0.82 -6.17
N HIS A 79 5.19 -1.40 -5.97
CA HIS A 79 4.02 -0.65 -5.51
C HIS A 79 3.99 -0.41 -4.00
N ALA A 80 4.79 -1.14 -3.21
CA ALA A 80 4.75 -1.08 -1.75
C ALA A 80 4.96 0.34 -1.20
N ILE A 81 5.90 1.09 -1.79
CA ILE A 81 6.21 2.46 -1.39
C ILE A 81 5.05 3.44 -1.64
N GLY A 82 4.09 3.09 -2.51
CA GLY A 82 2.96 3.95 -2.81
C GLY A 82 2.03 4.16 -1.60
N LEU A 83 1.82 3.13 -0.77
CA LEU A 83 1.00 3.24 0.44
C LEU A 83 1.51 4.36 1.38
N PRO A 84 2.76 4.31 1.90
CA PRO A 84 3.26 5.36 2.77
C PRO A 84 3.32 6.71 2.06
N MET A 85 3.74 6.78 0.78
CA MET A 85 3.83 8.06 0.07
C MET A 85 2.49 8.82 0.01
N TYR A 86 1.40 8.12 -0.32
CA TYR A 86 0.09 8.74 -0.44
C TYR A 86 -0.60 8.94 0.91
N GLU A 87 -0.43 8.05 1.90
CA GLU A 87 -0.97 8.31 3.25
C GLU A 87 -0.26 9.50 3.91
N LEU A 88 1.07 9.60 3.79
CA LEU A 88 1.79 10.79 4.28
C LEU A 88 1.33 12.06 3.57
N THR A 89 1.02 11.99 2.27
CA THR A 89 0.39 13.11 1.54
C THR A 89 -0.96 13.48 2.14
N ALA A 90 -1.80 12.49 2.47
CA ALA A 90 -3.07 12.73 3.15
C ALA A 90 -2.87 13.41 4.52
N LEU A 91 -1.85 13.00 5.30
CA LEU A 91 -1.52 13.66 6.56
C LEU A 91 -1.08 15.11 6.37
N VAL A 92 -0.24 15.40 5.37
CA VAL A 92 0.16 16.79 5.06
C VAL A 92 -1.07 17.64 4.69
N LEU A 93 -2.02 17.09 3.94
CA LEU A 93 -3.26 17.77 3.59
C LEU A 93 -4.17 17.99 4.81
N LYS A 94 -4.24 17.01 5.71
CA LYS A 94 -5.04 17.05 6.95
C LYS A 94 -4.55 18.09 7.95
N TYR A 95 -3.24 18.11 8.20
CA TYR A 95 -2.63 18.98 9.23
C TYR A 95 -2.14 20.32 8.67
N GLY A 96 -2.03 20.46 7.35
CA GLY A 96 -1.53 21.67 6.71
C GLY A 96 -0.01 21.85 6.86
N LYS A 97 0.53 22.81 6.11
CA LYS A 97 1.99 23.01 5.94
C LYS A 97 2.75 23.38 7.23
N ASN A 98 2.05 23.85 8.26
CA ASN A 98 2.70 24.31 9.49
C ASN A 98 2.76 23.20 10.56
N ASP A 99 1.80 22.28 10.55
CA ASP A 99 1.59 21.34 11.67
C ASP A 99 1.75 19.86 11.27
N PHE A 100 2.10 19.58 10.00
CA PHE A 100 2.23 18.20 9.50
C PHE A 100 3.47 17.45 10.02
N SER A 101 4.50 18.16 10.47
CA SER A 101 5.83 17.57 10.71
C SER A 101 5.77 16.41 11.71
N LYS A 102 5.17 16.64 12.90
CA LYS A 102 5.04 15.61 13.93
C LYS A 102 4.22 14.39 13.46
N PRO A 103 2.98 14.53 12.94
CA PRO A 103 2.19 13.36 12.52
C PRO A 103 2.83 12.60 11.34
N VAL A 104 3.54 13.29 10.43
CA VAL A 104 4.29 12.62 9.36
C VAL A 104 5.46 11.81 9.91
N ILE A 105 6.27 12.39 10.80
CA ILE A 105 7.39 11.68 11.43
C ILE A 105 6.90 10.47 12.21
N ASP A 106 5.84 10.62 13.00
CA ASP A 106 5.25 9.51 13.75
C ASP A 106 4.78 8.40 12.83
N LYS A 107 4.14 8.75 11.71
CA LYS A 107 3.67 7.76 10.74
C LYS A 107 4.83 7.08 10.00
N VAL A 108 5.92 7.79 9.68
CA VAL A 108 7.13 7.19 9.12
C VAL A 108 7.74 6.17 10.08
N ASN A 109 7.85 6.53 11.37
CA ASN A 109 8.36 5.61 12.39
C ASN A 109 7.46 4.38 12.52
N TYR A 110 6.13 4.57 12.55
CA TYR A 110 5.16 3.47 12.54
C TYR A 110 5.41 2.49 11.38
N TYR A 111 5.61 3.01 10.16
CA TYR A 111 5.89 2.19 8.99
C TYR A 111 7.19 1.42 9.11
N TYR A 112 8.24 2.07 9.61
CA TYR A 112 9.54 1.46 9.80
C TYR A 112 9.49 0.33 10.85
N ASP A 113 8.86 0.60 12.00
CA ASP A 113 8.69 -0.38 13.08
C ASP A 113 7.86 -1.58 12.61
N HIS A 114 6.80 -1.36 11.84
CA HIS A 114 5.99 -2.45 11.27
C HIS A 114 6.76 -3.26 10.23
N LEU A 115 7.61 -2.62 9.43
CA LEU A 115 8.45 -3.32 8.47
C LEU A 115 9.43 -4.25 9.20
N LEU A 116 10.13 -3.75 10.23
CA LEU A 116 11.05 -4.55 11.04
C LEU A 116 10.31 -5.67 11.77
N TYR A 117 9.15 -5.37 12.35
CA TYR A 117 8.31 -6.39 12.98
C TYR A 117 7.94 -7.50 11.99
N TRP A 118 7.39 -7.16 10.83
CA TRP A 118 6.95 -8.19 9.87
C TRP A 118 8.13 -8.94 9.25
N GLN A 119 9.29 -8.33 9.09
CA GLN A 119 10.51 -9.02 8.69
C GLN A 119 10.85 -10.20 9.60
N GLU A 120 10.58 -10.09 10.90
CA GLU A 120 10.86 -11.14 11.90
C GLU A 120 9.67 -12.07 12.22
N ASN A 121 8.46 -11.70 11.78
CA ASN A 121 7.22 -12.35 12.22
C ASN A 121 6.38 -12.98 11.10
N THR A 122 6.72 -12.77 9.81
CA THR A 122 5.92 -13.29 8.69
C THR A 122 5.75 -14.82 8.73
N ASP A 123 6.81 -15.57 9.05
CA ASP A 123 6.79 -17.04 9.10
C ASP A 123 5.96 -17.60 10.26
N LYS A 124 5.70 -16.80 11.30
CA LYS A 124 4.98 -17.24 12.50
C LYS A 124 3.49 -17.41 12.25
N LEU A 125 2.94 -16.72 11.26
CA LEU A 125 1.49 -16.70 10.99
C LEU A 125 0.98 -17.98 10.30
N LYS A 126 1.86 -18.91 9.89
CA LYS A 126 1.51 -20.19 9.21
C LYS A 126 0.47 -19.99 8.10
N LEU A 127 0.74 -18.98 7.28
CA LEU A 127 -0.13 -18.49 6.24
C LEU A 127 0.09 -19.25 4.95
N GLU A 128 -1.00 -19.65 4.28
CA GLU A 128 -0.93 -20.11 2.90
C GLU A 128 -0.80 -18.89 1.97
N TRP A 129 0.30 -18.86 1.23
CA TRP A 129 0.62 -17.85 0.23
C TRP A 129 0.52 -18.45 -1.17
N ALA A 130 0.14 -17.64 -2.15
CA ALA A 130 0.16 -18.04 -3.55
C ALA A 130 1.60 -18.33 -4.02
N ASP A 131 1.78 -19.38 -4.82
CA ASP A 131 3.09 -19.85 -5.31
C ASP A 131 3.96 -18.74 -5.92
N PHE A 132 3.34 -17.77 -6.61
CA PHE A 132 4.09 -16.69 -7.26
C PHE A 132 4.72 -15.70 -6.28
N LEU A 133 4.23 -15.61 -5.04
CA LEU A 133 4.83 -14.80 -3.97
C LEU A 133 6.01 -15.53 -3.30
N LEU A 134 6.08 -16.85 -3.46
CA LEU A 134 7.14 -17.71 -2.95
C LEU A 134 8.24 -17.97 -4.00
N ASP A 135 8.10 -17.38 -5.20
CA ASP A 135 9.04 -17.54 -6.31
C ASP A 135 10.27 -16.64 -6.13
N ASP A 136 11.24 -17.10 -5.34
CA ASP A 136 12.53 -16.44 -5.13
C ASP A 136 13.51 -16.57 -6.33
N THR A 137 13.11 -17.23 -7.42
CA THR A 137 13.96 -17.35 -8.62
C THR A 137 14.07 -16.02 -9.38
N ARG A 138 13.15 -15.09 -9.13
CA ARG A 138 13.10 -13.78 -9.78
C ARG A 138 13.82 -12.76 -8.92
N SER A 139 14.65 -11.94 -9.57
CA SER A 139 15.27 -10.81 -8.88
C SER A 139 14.22 -9.80 -8.40
N ASN A 140 14.35 -9.38 -7.15
CA ASN A 140 13.56 -8.31 -6.57
C ASN A 140 13.77 -7.00 -7.38
N LYS A 141 12.70 -6.49 -7.98
CA LYS A 141 12.67 -5.30 -8.82
C LYS A 141 12.97 -4.02 -8.05
N GLU A 142 12.58 -3.91 -6.78
CA GLU A 142 12.96 -2.77 -5.94
C GLU A 142 14.49 -2.74 -5.71
N LYS A 143 15.10 -3.89 -5.46
CA LYS A 143 16.57 -4.02 -5.38
C LYS A 143 17.23 -3.58 -6.68
N LEU A 144 16.75 -4.09 -7.82
CA LEU A 144 17.27 -3.71 -9.15
C LEU A 144 17.11 -2.20 -9.43
N LEU A 145 15.99 -1.60 -9.03
CA LEU A 145 15.77 -0.16 -9.15
C LEU A 145 16.75 0.64 -8.27
N GLY A 146 16.99 0.17 -7.05
CA GLY A 146 17.97 0.76 -6.13
C GLY A 146 19.39 0.72 -6.69
N GLU A 147 19.82 -0.42 -7.23
CA GLU A 147 21.13 -0.59 -7.85
C GLU A 147 21.31 0.34 -9.05
N LYS A 148 20.32 0.42 -9.94
CA LYS A 148 20.32 1.35 -11.08
C LYS A 148 20.43 2.82 -10.66
N ARG A 149 19.76 3.21 -9.57
CA ARG A 149 19.85 4.59 -9.04
C ARG A 149 21.22 4.91 -8.47
N LYS A 150 21.85 3.96 -7.77
CA LYS A 150 23.22 4.13 -7.24
C LYS A 150 24.24 4.32 -8.35
N LEU A 151 24.15 3.54 -9.43
CA LEU A 151 25.04 3.67 -10.59
C LEU A 151 24.92 5.06 -11.23
N LYS A 152 23.70 5.56 -11.45
CA LYS A 152 23.46 6.91 -11.99
C LYS A 152 23.97 8.07 -11.12
N LEU A 153 24.20 7.84 -9.83
CA LEU A 153 24.72 8.85 -8.91
C LEU A 153 26.26 8.85 -8.85
N GLN A 154 26.89 7.85 -9.48
CA GLN A 154 28.34 7.70 -9.56
C GLN A 154 28.91 8.16 -10.92
N ASP A 155 28.03 8.45 -11.88
CA ASP A 155 28.32 9.07 -13.19
C ASP A 155 28.09 10.59 -13.14
#